data_AF-A0A6P2BJV0-F1
#
_entry.id   AF-A0A6P2BJV0-F1
#
_cell.length_a   1.000
_cell.length_b   1.000
_cell.length_c   1.000
_cell.angle_alpha   90.00
_cell.angle_beta   90.00
_cell.angle_gamma   90.00
#
_symmetry.space_group_name_H-M   'P 1'
#
loop_
_entity.id
_entity.type
_entity.pdbx_description
1 polymer ?
#
loop_
_entity_poly.entity_id
_entity_poly.type
_entity_poly.pdbx_seq_one_letter_code
_entity_poly.pdbx_strand_id
1 'polypeptide(L)'
;MRREGRPMMRMTNSDDLIRALRGLDQDVRTRVALDAMRAAAVPVVEEARSRAPRRSGKGAAAIGAGVRQSDELKVQISVGPSADTTTASRREGFYLHFIEVGTVERVTRPRPPREAMPRGSVTRSPFLRPALDARAGDVKRIVSQHIRRALDQAGR
;
A
#
# COMPACT_ATOMS: atom_id res chain seq x y z
N MET A 1 0.63 -21.06 48.23
CA MET A 1 0.70 -20.11 47.11
C MET A 1 0.39 -20.82 45.80
N ARG A 2 -0.84 -20.69 45.29
CA ARG A 2 -1.20 -21.21 43.95
C ARG A 2 -0.83 -20.13 42.94
N ARG A 3 0.07 -20.45 42.00
CA ARG A 3 0.33 -19.60 40.84
C ARG A 3 -0.89 -19.75 39.93
N GLU A 4 -1.75 -18.74 39.92
CA GLU A 4 -2.78 -18.60 38.89
C GLU A 4 -2.06 -18.46 37.54
N GLY A 5 -2.07 -19.55 36.77
CA GLY A 5 -1.66 -19.49 35.38
C GLY A 5 -2.66 -18.59 34.65
N ARG A 6 -2.24 -17.37 34.30
CA ARG A 6 -3.02 -16.51 33.40
C ARG A 6 -3.36 -17.35 32.15
N PRO A 7 -4.64 -17.38 31.71
CA PRO A 7 -5.00 -18.14 30.52
C PRO A 7 -4.22 -17.57 29.32
N MET A 8 -3.27 -18.36 28.80
CA MET A 8 -2.65 -18.08 27.51
C MET A 8 -3.74 -18.16 26.45
N MET A 9 -4.23 -17.00 26.01
CA MET A 9 -5.24 -16.91 24.96
C MET A 9 -4.60 -17.30 23.62
N ARG A 10 -4.67 -18.58 23.27
CA ARG A 10 -4.29 -19.06 21.93
C ARG A 10 -5.34 -18.58 20.93
N MET A 11 -5.01 -17.52 20.19
CA MET A 11 -5.88 -16.98 19.15
C MET A 11 -5.54 -17.61 17.79
N THR A 12 -6.32 -18.62 17.43
CA THR A 12 -6.15 -19.44 16.23
C THR A 12 -6.74 -18.76 14.97
N ASN A 13 -7.76 -17.90 15.12
CA ASN A 13 -8.53 -17.35 14.00
C ASN A 13 -8.44 -15.81 13.89
N SER A 14 -8.61 -15.29 12.67
CA SER A 14 -8.60 -13.86 12.34
C SER A 14 -9.66 -13.05 13.10
N ASP A 15 -10.81 -13.67 13.37
CA ASP A 15 -11.94 -13.04 14.04
C ASP A 15 -11.65 -12.77 15.53
N ASP A 16 -10.93 -13.69 16.19
CA ASP A 16 -10.49 -13.50 17.56
C ASP A 16 -9.54 -12.30 17.65
N LEU A 17 -8.67 -12.14 16.64
CA LEU A 17 -7.77 -10.99 16.51
C LEU A 17 -8.51 -9.67 16.45
N ILE A 18 -9.56 -9.62 15.63
CA ILE A 18 -10.39 -8.45 15.46
C ILE A 18 -11.15 -8.14 16.76
N ARG A 19 -11.66 -9.16 17.46
CA ARG A 19 -12.34 -8.99 18.75
C ARG A 19 -11.41 -8.44 19.81
N ALA A 20 -10.22 -9.01 19.97
CA ALA A 20 -9.23 -8.54 20.93
C ALA A 20 -8.77 -7.10 20.61
N LEU A 21 -8.54 -6.79 19.33
CA LEU A 21 -8.20 -5.45 18.88
C LEU A 21 -9.32 -4.43 19.18
N ARG A 22 -10.59 -4.84 19.09
CA ARG A 22 -11.73 -3.99 19.46
C ARG A 22 -11.84 -3.71 20.96
N GLY A 23 -11.28 -4.59 21.79
CA GLY A 23 -11.22 -4.42 23.25
C GLY A 23 -10.14 -3.45 23.72
N LEU A 24 -9.24 -3.01 22.84
CA LEU A 24 -8.25 -1.98 23.16
C LEU A 24 -8.87 -0.57 23.06
N ASP A 25 -8.26 0.37 23.79
CA ASP A 25 -8.54 1.79 23.62
C ASP A 25 -8.36 2.22 22.15
N GLN A 26 -9.20 3.16 21.73
CA GLN A 26 -9.29 3.62 20.35
C GLN A 26 -7.96 4.13 19.80
N ASP A 27 -7.20 4.86 20.61
CA ASP A 27 -5.88 5.39 20.22
C ASP A 27 -4.85 4.27 20.03
N VAL A 28 -4.85 3.29 20.93
CA VAL A 28 -3.95 2.12 20.85
C VAL A 28 -4.30 1.31 19.61
N ARG A 29 -5.59 1.01 19.41
CA ARG A 29 -6.10 0.32 18.23
C ARG A 29 -5.67 0.99 16.94
N THR A 30 -5.81 2.31 16.86
CA THR A 30 -5.48 3.09 15.66
C THR A 30 -3.99 3.04 15.36
N ARG A 31 -3.13 3.25 16.37
CA ARG A 31 -1.67 3.15 16.20
C ARG A 31 -1.24 1.76 15.74
N VAL A 32 -1.75 0.72 16.40
CA VAL A 32 -1.46 -0.68 16.04
C VAL A 32 -1.89 -0.98 14.61
N ALA A 33 -3.08 -0.53 14.20
CA ALA A 33 -3.55 -0.70 12.83
C ALA A 33 -2.66 0.05 11.83
N LEU A 34 -2.29 1.31 12.10
CA LEU A 34 -1.40 2.10 11.24
C LEU A 34 -0.03 1.44 11.08
N ASP A 35 0.58 0.97 12.17
CA ASP A 35 1.91 0.35 12.13
C ASP A 35 1.87 -1.01 11.42
N ALA A 36 0.85 -1.82 11.69
CA ALA A 36 0.62 -3.09 10.98
C ALA A 36 0.49 -2.86 9.47
N MET A 37 -0.27 -1.84 9.07
CA MET A 37 -0.51 -1.49 7.68
C MET A 37 0.75 -0.92 7.00
N ARG A 38 1.52 -0.08 7.69
CA ARG A 38 2.83 0.40 7.21
C ARG A 38 3.80 -0.75 6.96
N ALA A 39 3.92 -1.67 7.91
CA ALA A 39 4.78 -2.84 7.78
C ALA A 39 4.35 -3.75 6.61
N ALA A 40 3.04 -3.95 6.46
CA ALA A 40 2.48 -4.77 5.39
C ALA A 40 2.61 -4.14 4.00
N ALA A 41 2.70 -2.81 3.91
CA ALA A 41 2.88 -2.11 2.64
C ALA A 41 4.30 -2.29 2.05
N VAL A 42 5.32 -2.51 2.88
CA VAL A 42 6.72 -2.68 2.45
C VAL A 42 6.91 -3.74 1.36
N PRO A 43 6.49 -5.02 1.54
CA PRO A 43 6.67 -6.03 0.51
C PRO A 43 5.89 -5.72 -0.77
N VAL A 44 4.74 -5.05 -0.67
CA VAL A 44 3.94 -4.65 -1.85
C VAL A 44 4.66 -3.55 -2.63
N VAL A 45 5.27 -2.58 -1.94
CA VAL A 45 6.08 -1.52 -2.57
C VAL A 45 7.28 -2.12 -3.29
N GLU A 46 8.01 -3.03 -2.64
CA GLU A 46 9.19 -3.68 -3.26
C GLU A 46 8.80 -4.52 -4.48
N GLU A 47 7.68 -5.24 -4.42
CA GLU A 47 7.14 -5.99 -5.56
C GLU A 47 6.65 -5.05 -6.69
N ALA A 48 6.03 -3.92 -6.35
CA ALA A 48 5.62 -2.93 -7.33
C ALA A 48 6.83 -2.27 -8.01
N ARG A 49 7.91 -2.01 -7.26
CA ARG A 49 9.19 -1.50 -7.76
C ARG A 49 9.89 -2.47 -8.70
N SER A 50 9.81 -3.77 -8.43
CA SER A 50 10.42 -4.79 -9.28
C SER A 50 9.69 -4.94 -10.62
N ARG A 51 8.37 -4.75 -10.62
CA ARG A 51 7.50 -4.84 -11.81
C ARG A 51 7.40 -3.55 -12.61
N ALA A 52 7.73 -2.41 -12.00
CA ALA A 52 7.67 -1.12 -12.67
C ALA A 52 8.64 -1.05 -13.87
N PRO A 53 8.27 -0.37 -14.96
CA PRO A 53 9.12 -0.20 -16.13
C PRO A 53 10.48 0.43 -15.79
N ARG A 54 11.58 -0.22 -16.19
CA ARG A 54 12.96 0.17 -15.83
C ARG A 54 13.68 0.97 -16.93
N ARG A 55 13.03 1.96 -17.54
CA ARG A 55 13.68 2.75 -18.59
C ARG A 55 14.81 3.64 -18.05
N SER A 56 14.60 4.27 -16.88
CA SER A 56 15.58 5.14 -16.20
C SER A 56 15.87 4.73 -14.75
N GLY A 57 15.18 3.72 -14.21
CA GLY A 57 15.22 3.32 -12.80
C GLY A 57 14.55 4.31 -11.82
N LYS A 58 14.43 5.59 -12.20
CA LYS A 58 13.86 6.66 -11.38
C LYS A 58 12.35 6.50 -11.14
N GLY A 59 11.63 5.87 -12.07
CA GLY A 59 10.22 5.51 -11.92
C GLY A 59 9.98 4.55 -10.76
N ALA A 60 10.70 3.44 -10.70
CA ALA A 60 10.58 2.50 -9.58
C ALA A 60 10.83 3.19 -8.22
N ALA A 61 11.87 4.02 -8.13
CA ALA A 61 12.18 4.77 -6.91
C ALA A 61 11.06 5.74 -6.46
N ALA A 62 10.19 6.19 -7.38
CA ALA A 62 9.06 7.04 -7.07
C ALA A 62 7.87 6.28 -6.46
N ILE A 63 7.87 4.94 -6.48
CA ILE A 63 6.81 4.13 -5.86
C ILE A 63 7.02 4.08 -4.34
N GLY A 64 5.97 4.43 -3.61
CA GLY A 64 5.93 4.35 -2.15
C GLY A 64 4.54 3.96 -1.65
N ALA A 65 4.42 3.87 -0.33
CA ALA A 65 3.16 3.65 0.35
C ALA A 65 2.77 4.87 1.16
N GLY A 66 1.53 5.33 0.99
CA GLY A 66 0.87 6.25 1.90
C GLY A 66 -0.07 5.46 2.81
N VAL A 67 0.01 5.70 4.11
CA VAL A 67 -0.98 5.18 5.06
C VAL A 67 -1.70 6.35 5.66
N ARG A 68 -3.02 6.40 5.47
CA ARG A 68 -3.88 7.43 6.02
C ARG A 68 -5.01 6.81 6.80
N GLN A 69 -5.35 7.43 7.91
CA GLN A 69 -6.60 7.17 8.60
C GLN A 69 -7.70 7.83 7.79
N SER A 70 -8.66 7.04 7.32
CA SER A 70 -9.82 7.53 6.59
C SER A 70 -11.00 7.79 7.53
N ASP A 71 -11.20 6.91 8.52
CA ASP A 71 -12.23 6.98 9.57
C ASP A 71 -11.75 6.24 10.83
N GLU A 72 -12.55 6.27 11.90
CA GLU A 72 -12.32 5.67 13.23
C GLU A 72 -11.88 4.19 13.24
N LEU A 73 -12.20 3.44 12.17
CA LEU A 73 -11.82 2.04 11.98
C LEU A 73 -11.26 1.72 10.58
N LYS A 74 -11.16 2.71 9.69
CA LYS A 74 -10.71 2.49 8.30
C LYS A 74 -9.33 3.09 8.10
N VAL A 75 -8.31 2.25 8.21
CA VAL A 75 -6.96 2.58 7.75
C VAL A 75 -6.84 2.20 6.29
N GLN A 76 -6.51 3.17 5.44
CA GLN A 76 -6.27 2.93 4.02
C GLN A 76 -4.77 2.98 3.73
N ILE A 77 -4.29 1.97 3.02
CA ILE A 77 -2.97 1.98 2.38
C ILE A 77 -3.18 2.31 0.92
N SER A 78 -2.50 3.35 0.43
CA SER A 78 -2.30 3.58 -0.99
C SER A 78 -0.87 3.20 -1.36
N VAL A 79 -0.71 2.34 -2.37
CA VAL A 79 0.59 2.07 -2.99
C VAL A 79 0.58 2.66 -4.38
N GLY A 80 1.58 3.47 -4.69
CA GLY A 80 1.65 4.15 -5.97
C GLY A 80 2.76 5.19 -6.00
N PRO A 81 2.78 6.03 -7.04
CA PRO A 81 3.70 7.15 -7.11
C PRO A 81 3.55 8.06 -5.88
N SER A 82 4.62 8.21 -5.10
CA SER A 82 4.61 8.98 -3.86
C SER A 82 5.00 10.44 -4.11
N ALA A 83 4.24 11.36 -3.51
CA ALA A 83 4.50 12.81 -3.57
C ALA A 83 5.69 13.26 -2.69
N ASP A 84 6.14 12.41 -1.76
CA ASP A 84 7.26 12.65 -0.82
C ASP A 84 8.64 12.51 -1.45
N THR A 85 8.70 12.30 -2.76
CA THR A 85 9.96 12.17 -3.48
C THR A 85 10.33 13.48 -4.22
N THR A 86 11.61 13.61 -4.60
CA THR A 86 12.16 14.79 -5.29
C THR A 86 11.33 15.23 -6.50
N THR A 87 11.48 16.48 -6.97
CA THR A 87 10.77 17.00 -8.16
C THR A 87 10.94 16.11 -9.40
N ALA A 88 12.09 15.45 -9.55
CA ALA A 88 12.33 14.48 -10.61
C ALA A 88 11.46 13.22 -10.44
N SER A 89 11.36 12.70 -9.22
CA SER A 89 10.53 11.55 -8.87
C SER A 89 9.03 11.82 -9.02
N ARG A 90 8.57 13.07 -8.82
CA ARG A 90 7.18 13.46 -9.11
C ARG A 90 6.84 13.38 -10.59
N ARG A 91 7.75 13.83 -11.47
CA ARG A 91 7.56 13.70 -12.93
C ARG A 91 7.54 12.23 -13.36
N GLU A 92 8.45 11.43 -12.84
CA GLU A 92 8.50 9.99 -13.13
C GLU A 92 7.25 9.27 -12.60
N GLY A 93 6.77 9.64 -11.42
CA GLY A 93 5.52 9.16 -10.86
C GLY A 93 4.28 9.47 -11.70
N PHE A 94 4.24 10.66 -12.29
CA PHE A 94 3.20 11.05 -13.24
C PHE A 94 3.19 10.16 -14.49
N TYR A 95 4.37 9.82 -15.04
CA TYR A 95 4.47 8.88 -16.17
C TYR A 95 4.08 7.45 -15.79
N LEU A 96 4.46 6.99 -14.61
CA LEU A 96 4.06 5.66 -14.11
C LEU A 96 2.54 5.50 -14.03
N HIS A 97 1.81 6.56 -13.67
CA HIS A 97 0.35 6.53 -13.66
C HIS A 97 -0.23 6.26 -15.06
N PHE A 98 0.33 6.89 -16.10
CA PHE A 98 -0.08 6.62 -17.47
C PHE A 98 0.25 5.21 -17.93
N ILE A 99 1.33 4.61 -17.44
CA ILE A 99 1.65 3.23 -17.77
C ILE A 99 0.70 2.27 -17.06
N GLU A 100 0.40 2.50 -15.78
CA GLU A 100 -0.51 1.65 -14.98
C GLU A 100 -1.93 1.62 -15.57
N VAL A 101 -2.43 2.78 -15.99
CA VAL A 101 -3.83 2.95 -16.47
C VAL A 101 -3.93 2.85 -17.99
N GLY A 102 -2.87 3.21 -18.71
CA GLY A 102 -2.89 3.44 -20.15
C GLY A 102 -3.41 4.84 -20.50
N THR A 103 -3.12 5.29 -21.71
CA THR A 103 -3.73 6.50 -22.28
C THR A 103 -4.27 6.22 -23.67
N VAL A 104 -5.42 6.82 -23.99
CA VAL A 104 -5.90 6.91 -25.37
C VAL A 104 -5.10 7.97 -26.12
N GLU A 105 -5.01 7.82 -27.43
CA GLU A 105 -4.42 8.82 -28.30
C GLU A 105 -5.14 10.17 -28.10
N ARG A 106 -4.36 11.23 -27.91
CA ARG A 106 -4.89 12.58 -27.69
C ARG A 106 -4.45 13.50 -28.80
N VAL A 107 -5.42 14.07 -29.49
CA VAL A 107 -5.20 15.22 -30.38
C VAL A 107 -5.31 16.48 -29.52
N THR A 108 -4.19 17.17 -29.28
CA THR A 108 -4.23 18.51 -28.68
C THR A 108 -4.81 19.50 -29.70
N ARG A 109 -5.95 20.08 -29.36
CA ARG A 109 -6.75 21.21 -29.94
C ARG A 109 -6.18 22.05 -31.12
N PRO A 110 -7.09 22.70 -31.88
CA PRO A 110 -7.20 22.63 -33.32
C PRO A 110 -6.10 23.47 -34.01
N ARG A 111 -4.97 22.85 -34.34
CA ARG A 111 -4.25 23.29 -35.54
C ARG A 111 -5.03 22.80 -36.77
N PRO A 112 -4.94 23.46 -37.93
CA PRO A 112 -5.53 22.93 -39.15
C PRO A 112 -5.16 21.44 -39.29
N PRO A 113 -6.05 20.56 -39.76
CA PRO A 113 -5.87 19.09 -39.71
C PRO A 113 -4.52 18.56 -40.22
N ARG A 114 -3.82 19.35 -41.04
CA ARG A 114 -2.50 19.06 -41.60
C ARG A 114 -1.32 19.24 -40.62
N GLU A 115 -1.53 19.91 -39.48
CA GLU A 115 -0.48 20.25 -38.49
C GLU A 115 -0.73 19.66 -37.10
N ALA A 116 -1.84 18.96 -36.90
CA ALA A 116 -2.13 18.27 -35.66
C ALA A 116 -1.22 17.03 -35.54
N MET A 117 -0.14 17.13 -34.76
CA MET A 117 0.70 15.98 -34.47
C MET A 117 0.00 15.06 -33.47
N PRO A 118 -0.25 13.78 -33.81
CA PRO A 118 -0.75 12.82 -32.84
C PRO A 118 0.28 12.67 -31.72
N ARG A 119 -0.14 12.86 -30.46
CA ARG A 119 0.66 12.39 -29.33
C ARG A 119 0.28 10.95 -29.07
N GLY A 120 1.25 10.06 -29.27
CA GLY A 120 1.05 8.60 -29.19
C GLY A 120 0.37 8.14 -27.89
N SER A 121 -0.29 6.99 -27.99
CA SER A 121 -0.89 6.30 -26.85
C SER A 121 0.18 5.61 -25.99
N VAL A 122 -0.09 5.50 -24.70
CA VAL A 122 0.71 4.67 -23.78
C VAL A 122 -0.06 3.38 -23.56
N THR A 123 0.54 2.25 -23.97
CA THR A 123 -0.03 0.93 -23.70
C THR A 123 -0.10 0.69 -22.20
N ARG A 124 -1.28 0.25 -21.73
CA ARG A 124 -1.49 -0.13 -20.34
C ARG A 124 -0.59 -1.32 -19.98
N SER A 125 0.20 -1.16 -18.92
CA SER A 125 1.04 -2.20 -18.32
C SER A 125 0.89 -2.12 -16.80
N PRO A 126 -0.10 -2.80 -16.20
CA PRO A 126 -0.36 -2.72 -14.77
C PRO A 126 0.75 -3.42 -13.98
N PHE A 127 1.25 -2.78 -12.95
CA PHE A 127 2.27 -3.29 -12.04
C PHE A 127 1.86 -3.18 -10.56
N LEU A 128 0.93 -2.28 -10.20
CA LEU A 128 0.48 -2.14 -8.81
C LEU A 128 -0.45 -3.27 -8.38
N ARG A 129 -1.51 -3.56 -9.16
CA ARG A 129 -2.45 -4.62 -8.80
C ARG A 129 -1.79 -6.01 -8.76
N PRO A 130 -0.97 -6.39 -9.77
CA PRO A 130 -0.23 -7.65 -9.72
C PRO A 130 0.73 -7.75 -8.53
N ALA A 131 1.34 -6.64 -8.12
CA ALA A 131 2.21 -6.63 -6.93
C ALA A 131 1.43 -6.90 -5.64
N LEU A 132 0.24 -6.30 -5.50
CA LEU A 132 -0.64 -6.55 -4.37
C LEU A 132 -1.11 -8.01 -4.33
N ASP A 133 -1.55 -8.55 -5.47
CA ASP A 133 -2.06 -9.92 -5.55
C ASP A 133 -0.92 -10.93 -5.24
N ALA A 134 0.30 -10.70 -5.74
CA ALA A 134 1.47 -11.53 -5.46
C ALA A 134 1.88 -11.53 -3.97
N ARG A 135 1.63 -10.42 -3.26
CA ARG A 135 2.01 -10.24 -1.84
C ARG A 135 0.83 -10.30 -0.88
N ALA A 136 -0.36 -10.69 -1.34
CA ALA A 136 -1.56 -10.70 -0.52
C ALA A 136 -1.45 -11.60 0.73
N GLY A 137 -0.75 -12.74 0.60
CA GLY A 137 -0.45 -13.62 1.74
C GLY A 137 0.50 -12.99 2.76
N ASP A 138 1.55 -12.32 2.29
CA ASP A 138 2.50 -11.61 3.15
C ASP A 138 1.84 -10.47 3.92
N VAL A 139 0.96 -9.71 3.25
CA VAL A 139 0.18 -8.63 3.87
C VAL A 139 -0.64 -9.17 5.05
N LYS A 140 -1.44 -10.24 4.83
CA LYS A 140 -2.26 -10.85 5.88
C LYS A 140 -1.40 -11.31 7.06
N ARG A 141 -0.30 -12.01 6.76
CA ARG A 141 0.63 -12.54 7.77
C ARG A 141 1.25 -11.42 8.62
N ILE A 142 1.77 -10.36 7.98
CA ILE A 142 2.44 -9.25 8.67
C ILE A 142 1.44 -8.50 9.56
N VAL A 143 0.24 -8.22 9.06
CA VAL A 143 -0.81 -7.55 9.84
C VAL A 143 -1.19 -8.38 11.06
N SER A 144 -1.44 -9.68 10.90
CA SER A 144 -1.77 -10.56 12.02
C SER A 144 -0.64 -10.64 13.04
N GLN A 145 0.62 -10.71 12.60
CA GLN A 145 1.78 -10.73 13.49
C GLN A 145 1.92 -9.44 14.30
N HIS A 146 1.72 -8.27 13.67
CA HIS A 146 1.78 -6.98 14.37
C HIS A 146 0.68 -6.85 15.42
N ILE A 147 -0.57 -7.17 15.04
CA ILE A 147 -1.70 -7.09 15.98
C ILE A 147 -1.49 -8.05 17.16
N ARG A 148 -1.05 -9.30 16.91
CA ARG A 148 -0.74 -10.26 17.99
C ARG A 148 0.29 -9.70 18.98
N ARG A 149 1.41 -9.18 18.46
CA ARG A 149 2.46 -8.60 19.31
C ARG A 149 1.96 -7.43 20.15
N ALA A 150 1.13 -6.56 19.56
CA ALA A 150 0.56 -5.43 20.27
C ALA A 150 -0.41 -5.88 21.39
N LEU A 151 -1.23 -6.90 21.13
CA LEU A 151 -2.12 -7.49 22.14
C LEU A 151 -1.33 -8.13 23.27
N ASP A 152 -0.27 -8.87 22.96
CA ASP A 152 0.62 -9.50 23.95
C ASP A 152 1.32 -8.45 24.83
N GLN A 153 1.59 -7.26 24.29
CA GLN A 153 2.18 -6.14 25.04
C GLN A 153 1.14 -5.40 25.89
N ALA A 154 -0.08 -5.23 25.40
CA ALA A 154 -1.16 -4.55 26.12
C ALA A 154 -1.76 -5.41 27.25
N GLY A 155 -1.69 -6.74 27.15
CA GLY A 155 -2.16 -7.68 28.18
C GLY A 155 -1.15 -8.01 29.28
N ARG A 156 0.07 -7.43 29.24
CA ARG A 156 1.07 -7.57 30.29
C ARG A 156 0.79 -6.61 31.44
#